data_AF-A0A955Z299-F1
#
_entry.id   AF-A0A955Z299-F1
#
_cell.length_a   1.000
_cell.length_b   1.000
_cell.length_c   1.000
_cell.angle_alpha   90.00
_cell.angle_beta   90.00
_cell.angle_gamma   90.00
#
_symmetry.space_group_name_H-M   'P 1'
#
loop_
_entity.id
_entity.type
_entity.pdbx_description
1 polymer ?
#
loop_
_entity_poly.entity_id
_entity_poly.type
_entity_poly.pdbx_seq_one_letter_code
_entity_poly.pdbx_strand_id
1 'polypeptide(L)'
;MRMNRTLIVTLIATLAAGSAVACGGTTAEPQTQTSAAAVTRAPIGQSTHGMVKVLGEALGEVPLRAEQRTELEKIATDADARHAPLAAARKDLMVTLADQVAKGQIDRAVLDAKMTQMRTDAERVRAEDGASLAKVHALLDKDQRAAFADALDARFEKFGHGHHAKGAPHAAHHKGGFAGGFGHMKALADELKLTDEQKEKIFATFKEARAEMRAHWGEKREGAEGAGPDARVRGEGPPKFAQHRRGPKLSDAFRADKLDLTQLGPKAEQHAHMKSMIDRGVSMGEKILPILTPEQRAILAAKIKARADKDPSEVLGAPPPAAE
;
A
#
# COMPACT_ATOMS: atom_id res chain seq x y z
N MET A 1 33.03 -3.06 -10.72
CA MET A 1 32.23 -2.97 -11.96
C MET A 1 30.77 -3.18 -11.58
N ARG A 2 29.96 -2.12 -11.77
CA ARG A 2 28.49 -1.92 -11.70
C ARG A 2 27.63 -2.68 -10.65
N MET A 3 26.98 -1.85 -9.83
CA MET A 3 25.98 -2.12 -8.79
C MET A 3 24.75 -2.88 -9.29
N ASN A 4 24.26 -3.81 -8.48
CA ASN A 4 22.85 -4.22 -8.40
C ASN A 4 22.51 -4.46 -6.92
N ARG A 5 21.90 -3.46 -6.25
CA ARG A 5 21.42 -3.56 -4.86
C ARG A 5 20.13 -2.76 -4.71
N THR A 6 19.00 -3.42 -4.94
CA THR A 6 17.66 -2.87 -4.71
C THR A 6 16.85 -3.94 -3.98
N LEU A 7 16.50 -3.73 -2.70
CA LEU A 7 15.42 -4.42 -1.97
C LEU A 7 15.45 -4.09 -0.45
N ILE A 8 14.81 -3.00 0.01
CA ILE A 8 14.51 -2.80 1.46
C ILE A 8 13.21 -1.98 1.71
N VAL A 9 12.28 -2.65 2.42
CA VAL A 9 11.13 -2.25 3.28
C VAL A 9 10.08 -1.35 2.64
N THR A 10 8.81 -1.46 3.05
CA THR A 10 7.62 -1.11 2.26
C THR A 10 6.63 -0.26 3.08
N LEU A 11 6.24 0.92 2.57
CA LEU A 11 5.05 1.69 2.97
C LEU A 11 4.70 2.77 1.90
N ILE A 12 3.90 2.33 0.91
CA ILE A 12 2.82 2.91 0.06
C ILE A 12 2.76 4.38 -0.45
N ALA A 13 2.24 4.48 -1.71
CA ALA A 13 1.54 5.52 -2.51
C ALA A 13 2.21 6.34 -3.69
N THR A 14 2.12 5.77 -4.88
CA THR A 14 2.66 6.09 -6.22
C THR A 14 2.04 7.30 -6.98
N LEU A 15 2.81 8.10 -7.75
CA LEU A 15 2.46 8.87 -8.98
C LEU A 15 3.71 9.34 -9.82
N ALA A 16 3.75 9.13 -11.16
CA ALA A 16 4.55 9.89 -12.15
C ALA A 16 4.05 9.86 -13.63
N ALA A 17 4.14 11.00 -14.32
CA ALA A 17 3.43 11.40 -15.55
C ALA A 17 3.99 10.99 -16.93
N GLY A 18 3.13 11.13 -17.97
CA GLY A 18 3.44 11.35 -19.41
C GLY A 18 3.39 10.08 -20.29
N SER A 19 2.85 10.01 -21.52
CA SER A 19 2.78 11.02 -22.59
C SER A 19 1.68 10.66 -23.61
N ALA A 20 1.12 11.67 -24.28
CA ALA A 20 0.20 11.51 -25.41
C ALA A 20 0.96 11.20 -26.71
N VAL A 21 0.44 10.25 -27.50
CA VAL A 21 0.75 10.13 -28.94
C VAL A 21 -0.58 10.06 -29.70
N ALA A 22 -0.78 11.03 -30.57
CA ALA A 22 -1.92 11.18 -31.45
C ALA A 22 -1.50 10.96 -32.92
N CYS A 23 -2.52 10.63 -33.72
CA CYS A 23 -2.63 10.73 -35.19
C CYS A 23 -2.13 9.54 -36.06
N GLY A 24 -3.08 9.02 -36.84
CA GLY A 24 -2.86 8.16 -38.00
C GLY A 24 -4.19 7.83 -38.68
N GLY A 25 -4.77 8.80 -39.39
CA GLY A 25 -6.04 8.65 -40.11
C GLY A 25 -5.88 7.87 -41.41
N THR A 26 -6.81 6.94 -41.66
CA THR A 26 -7.02 6.36 -42.99
C THR A 26 -8.52 6.39 -43.29
N THR A 27 -8.87 7.08 -44.37
CA THR A 27 -10.23 7.23 -44.92
C THR A 27 -10.64 5.92 -45.61
N ALA A 28 -11.76 5.32 -45.20
CA ALA A 28 -12.42 4.23 -45.92
C ALA A 28 -13.96 4.39 -45.91
N GLU A 29 -14.56 3.91 -47.00
CA GLU A 29 -15.92 4.08 -47.51
C GLU A 29 -17.10 3.89 -46.53
N PRO A 30 -18.28 4.47 -46.84
CA PRO A 30 -19.47 4.36 -46.00
C PRO A 30 -20.14 2.98 -46.20
N GLN A 31 -19.63 1.96 -45.50
CA GLN A 31 -20.43 0.77 -45.25
C GLN A 31 -21.47 1.08 -44.17
N THR A 32 -22.74 0.94 -44.53
CA THR A 32 -23.90 0.92 -43.64
C THR A 32 -23.84 -0.38 -42.81
N GLN A 33 -22.91 -0.45 -41.87
CA GLN A 33 -22.88 -1.48 -40.85
C GLN A 33 -23.79 -1.03 -39.72
N THR A 34 -24.86 -1.80 -39.50
CA THR A 34 -25.58 -1.87 -38.23
C THR A 34 -24.53 -2.06 -37.14
N SER A 35 -24.13 -0.96 -36.51
CA SER A 35 -22.95 -0.87 -35.66
C SER A 35 -23.27 -1.55 -34.34
N ALA A 36 -23.11 -2.88 -34.30
CA ALA A 36 -22.91 -3.58 -33.05
C ALA A 36 -21.65 -2.96 -32.43
N ALA A 37 -21.83 -2.16 -31.37
CA ALA A 37 -20.75 -1.45 -30.71
C ALA A 37 -19.61 -2.43 -30.39
N ALA A 38 -18.49 -2.29 -31.10
CA ALA A 38 -17.37 -3.21 -30.93
C ALA A 38 -16.87 -3.14 -29.49
N VAL A 39 -16.92 -4.29 -28.80
CA VAL A 39 -16.51 -4.42 -27.41
C VAL A 39 -15.04 -4.81 -27.39
N THR A 40 -14.22 -4.16 -26.55
CA THR A 40 -12.78 -4.36 -26.55
C THR A 40 -12.23 -4.55 -25.14
N ARG A 41 -11.10 -5.26 -25.03
CA ARG A 41 -10.29 -5.44 -23.81
C ARG A 41 -8.95 -4.74 -24.00
N ALA A 42 -8.67 -3.73 -23.21
CA ALA A 42 -7.41 -2.98 -23.22
C ALA A 42 -7.22 -2.31 -21.86
N PRO A 43 -5.99 -2.15 -21.36
CA PRO A 43 -5.73 -1.52 -20.07
C PRO A 43 -6.35 -0.12 -19.98
N ILE A 44 -7.00 0.19 -18.85
CA ILE A 44 -7.51 1.52 -18.53
C ILE A 44 -6.50 2.24 -17.63
N GLY A 45 -6.28 3.54 -17.86
CA GLY A 45 -5.45 4.36 -16.99
C GLY A 45 -4.00 3.92 -16.99
N GLN A 46 -3.42 3.69 -18.17
CA GLN A 46 -2.04 3.20 -18.33
C GLN A 46 -1.00 4.08 -17.62
N SER A 47 -1.27 5.38 -17.55
CA SER A 47 -0.43 6.38 -16.87
C SER A 47 -0.81 6.57 -15.39
N THR A 48 -1.71 5.75 -14.84
CA THR A 48 -2.10 5.84 -13.43
C THR A 48 -1.28 4.91 -12.56
N HIS A 49 -1.45 5.06 -11.26
CA HIS A 49 -0.56 4.46 -10.30
C HIS A 49 -1.27 3.83 -9.10
N GLY A 50 -0.53 3.03 -8.32
CA GLY A 50 -1.02 2.46 -7.07
C GLY A 50 -2.30 1.66 -7.25
N MET A 51 -3.32 1.94 -6.43
CA MET A 51 -4.61 1.24 -6.51
C MET A 51 -5.39 1.59 -7.78
N VAL A 52 -5.27 2.83 -8.29
CA VAL A 52 -5.94 3.25 -9.54
C VAL A 52 -5.44 2.40 -10.70
N LYS A 53 -4.13 2.14 -10.77
CA LYS A 53 -3.54 1.22 -11.75
C LYS A 53 -4.10 -0.19 -11.62
N VAL A 54 -4.15 -0.74 -10.40
CA VAL A 54 -4.69 -2.10 -10.18
C VAL A 54 -6.15 -2.21 -10.64
N LEU A 55 -6.97 -1.19 -10.36
CA LEU A 55 -8.36 -1.11 -10.81
C LEU A 55 -8.44 -0.98 -12.34
N GLY A 56 -7.64 -0.09 -12.95
CA GLY A 56 -7.61 0.14 -14.39
C GLY A 56 -7.15 -1.09 -15.19
N GLU A 57 -6.15 -1.81 -14.69
CA GLU A 57 -5.69 -3.06 -15.28
C GLU A 57 -6.72 -4.21 -15.09
N ALA A 58 -7.55 -4.19 -14.04
CA ALA A 58 -8.68 -5.13 -13.91
C ALA A 58 -9.84 -4.77 -14.86
N LEU A 59 -10.15 -3.48 -14.99
CA LEU A 59 -11.13 -2.98 -15.97
C LEU A 59 -10.73 -3.31 -17.40
N GLY A 60 -9.43 -3.39 -17.70
CA GLY A 60 -8.96 -3.76 -19.03
C GLY A 60 -9.28 -5.20 -19.45
N GLU A 61 -9.59 -6.09 -18.51
CA GLU A 61 -10.05 -7.46 -18.78
C GLU A 61 -11.55 -7.54 -19.02
N VAL A 62 -12.29 -6.47 -18.72
CA VAL A 62 -13.73 -6.39 -18.89
C VAL A 62 -14.03 -6.08 -20.36
N PRO A 63 -15.00 -6.76 -20.98
CA PRO A 63 -15.44 -6.42 -22.33
C PRO A 63 -16.22 -5.09 -22.28
N LEU A 64 -15.58 -3.98 -22.65
CA LEU A 64 -16.12 -2.61 -22.57
C LEU A 64 -16.48 -2.02 -23.95
N ARG A 65 -17.59 -1.26 -24.02
CA ARG A 65 -17.94 -0.42 -25.17
C ARG A 65 -17.04 0.82 -25.25
N ALA A 66 -16.95 1.44 -26.42
CA ALA A 66 -16.04 2.56 -26.67
C ALA A 66 -16.32 3.78 -25.76
N GLU A 67 -17.60 4.11 -25.56
CA GLU A 67 -18.03 5.20 -24.69
C GLU A 67 -17.75 4.90 -23.20
N GLN A 68 -17.93 3.64 -22.78
CA GLN A 68 -17.57 3.23 -21.42
C GLN A 68 -16.08 3.37 -21.18
N ARG A 69 -15.24 2.91 -22.12
CA ARG A 69 -13.78 3.06 -22.02
C ARG A 69 -13.36 4.52 -21.89
N THR A 70 -13.91 5.39 -22.74
CA THR A 70 -13.60 6.82 -22.71
C THR A 70 -13.90 7.43 -21.34
N GLU A 71 -15.05 7.09 -20.76
CA GLU A 71 -15.43 7.61 -19.45
C GLU A 71 -14.58 7.00 -18.32
N LEU A 72 -14.20 5.73 -18.41
CA LEU A 72 -13.32 5.09 -17.43
C LEU A 72 -11.90 5.66 -17.45
N GLU A 73 -11.36 5.98 -18.63
CA GLU A 73 -10.06 6.67 -18.77
C GLU A 73 -10.08 8.05 -18.12
N LYS A 74 -11.18 8.78 -18.31
CA LYS A 74 -11.39 10.07 -17.65
C LYS A 74 -11.45 9.91 -16.13
N ILE A 75 -12.23 8.95 -15.62
CA ILE A 75 -12.30 8.68 -14.17
C ILE A 75 -10.92 8.32 -13.60
N ALA A 76 -10.13 7.52 -14.33
CA ALA A 76 -8.79 7.12 -13.91
C ALA A 76 -7.83 8.33 -13.85
N THR A 77 -7.87 9.19 -14.87
CA THR A 77 -7.09 10.44 -14.92
C THR A 77 -7.48 11.40 -13.79
N ASP A 78 -8.79 11.59 -13.59
CA ASP A 78 -9.32 12.43 -12.51
C ASP A 78 -8.93 11.89 -11.13
N ALA A 79 -8.91 10.56 -10.95
CA ALA A 79 -8.45 9.93 -9.72
C ALA A 79 -6.96 10.23 -9.47
N ASP A 80 -6.09 10.04 -10.46
CA ASP A 80 -4.65 10.33 -10.34
C ASP A 80 -4.40 11.79 -9.89
N ALA A 81 -5.10 12.74 -10.53
CA ALA A 81 -5.05 14.16 -10.17
C ALA A 81 -5.55 14.44 -8.74
N ARG A 82 -6.65 13.79 -8.31
CA ARG A 82 -7.19 13.95 -6.95
C ARG A 82 -6.27 13.39 -5.87
N HIS A 83 -5.50 12.34 -6.17
CA HIS A 83 -4.55 11.75 -5.21
C HIS A 83 -3.23 12.54 -5.10
N ALA A 84 -2.93 13.44 -6.04
CA ALA A 84 -1.68 14.19 -6.06
C ALA A 84 -1.39 15.01 -4.78
N PRO A 85 -2.37 15.74 -4.18
CA PRO A 85 -2.14 16.45 -2.91
C PRO A 85 -1.79 15.51 -1.75
N LEU A 86 -2.41 14.34 -1.69
CA LEU A 86 -2.11 13.34 -0.65
C LEU A 86 -0.70 12.78 -0.83
N ALA A 87 -0.27 12.50 -2.06
CA ALA A 87 1.09 12.08 -2.36
C ALA A 87 2.12 13.17 -1.97
N ALA A 88 1.83 14.44 -2.28
CA ALA A 88 2.65 15.58 -1.88
C ALA A 88 2.74 15.72 -0.36
N ALA A 89 1.62 15.62 0.37
CA ALA A 89 1.60 15.68 1.83
C ALA A 89 2.42 14.55 2.48
N ARG A 90 2.35 13.32 1.94
CA ARG A 90 3.19 12.22 2.41
C ARG A 90 4.68 12.48 2.14
N LYS A 91 5.02 12.98 0.95
CA LYS A 91 6.41 13.35 0.61
C LYS A 91 6.94 14.40 1.59
N ASP A 92 6.17 15.45 1.82
CA ASP A 92 6.51 16.55 2.74
C ASP A 92 6.71 16.06 4.19
N LEU A 93 5.84 15.16 4.68
CA LEU A 93 6.03 14.49 5.97
C LEU A 93 7.37 13.73 6.04
N MET A 94 7.68 12.95 5.01
CA MET A 94 8.91 12.15 4.95
C MET A 94 10.17 13.02 4.87
N VAL A 95 10.15 14.10 4.08
CA VAL A 95 11.25 15.07 4.00
C VAL A 95 11.44 15.79 5.33
N THR A 96 10.35 16.22 5.97
CA THR A 96 10.39 16.84 7.30
C THR A 96 10.99 15.90 8.34
N LEU A 97 10.57 14.62 8.35
CA LEU A 97 11.15 13.61 9.23
C LEU A 97 12.64 13.41 8.95
N ALA A 98 13.05 13.38 7.68
CA ALA A 98 14.46 13.25 7.33
C ALA A 98 15.30 14.41 7.86
N ASP A 99 14.81 15.65 7.75
CA ASP A 99 15.50 16.83 8.27
C ASP A 99 15.63 16.79 9.80
N GLN A 100 14.60 16.31 10.49
CA GLN A 100 14.63 16.09 11.95
C GLN A 100 15.61 14.97 12.34
N VAL A 101 15.64 13.88 11.59
CA VAL A 101 16.62 12.79 11.77
C VAL A 101 18.04 13.31 11.59
N ALA A 102 18.33 14.09 10.54
CA ALA A 102 19.66 14.67 10.33
C ALA A 102 20.10 15.54 11.53
N LYS A 103 19.18 16.35 12.06
CA LYS A 103 19.39 17.18 13.26
C LYS A 103 19.56 16.35 14.53
N GLY A 104 19.10 15.09 14.54
CA GLY A 104 19.12 14.23 15.72
C GLY A 104 18.03 14.54 16.74
N GLN A 105 17.01 15.30 16.34
CA GLN A 105 15.91 15.70 17.20
C GLN A 105 14.60 15.63 16.42
N ILE A 106 13.63 14.92 16.98
CA ILE A 106 12.28 14.83 16.42
C ILE A 106 11.38 15.86 17.09
N ASP A 107 10.75 16.69 16.28
CA ASP A 107 9.70 17.62 16.71
C ASP A 107 8.35 17.00 16.39
N ARG A 108 7.73 16.42 17.43
CA ARG A 108 6.43 15.75 17.34
C ARG A 108 5.32 16.70 16.90
N ALA A 109 5.32 17.94 17.38
CA ALA A 109 4.26 18.89 17.06
C ALA A 109 4.25 19.21 15.55
N VAL A 110 5.44 19.37 14.97
CA VAL A 110 5.58 19.56 13.52
C VAL A 110 5.10 18.34 12.74
N LEU A 111 5.47 17.12 13.15
CA LEU A 111 5.01 15.90 12.49
C LEU A 111 3.49 15.68 12.64
N ASP A 112 2.93 15.98 13.80
CA ASP A 112 1.48 15.90 14.09
C ASP A 112 0.67 16.84 13.20
N ALA A 113 1.16 18.06 12.96
CA ALA A 113 0.54 19.00 12.03
C ALA A 113 0.49 18.43 10.60
N LYS A 114 1.61 17.85 10.12
CA LYS A 114 1.68 17.22 8.78
C LYS A 114 0.76 15.99 8.67
N MET A 115 0.70 15.17 9.72
CA MET A 115 -0.23 14.03 9.76
C MET A 115 -1.69 14.45 9.75
N THR A 116 -2.02 15.55 10.45
CA THR A 116 -3.37 16.11 10.46
C THR A 116 -3.78 16.57 9.06
N GLN A 117 -2.89 17.30 8.36
CA GLN A 117 -3.10 17.70 6.97
C GLN A 117 -3.32 16.48 6.06
N MET A 118 -2.45 15.48 6.15
CA MET A 118 -2.55 14.24 5.36
C MET A 118 -3.87 13.50 5.61
N ARG A 119 -4.39 13.51 6.85
CA ARG A 119 -5.70 12.93 7.16
C ARG A 119 -6.82 13.69 6.48
N THR A 120 -6.81 15.03 6.56
CA THR A 120 -7.80 15.87 5.89
C THR A 120 -7.81 15.63 4.37
N ASP A 121 -6.63 15.53 3.76
CA ASP A 121 -6.51 15.22 2.34
C ASP A 121 -7.04 13.82 2.02
N ALA A 122 -6.72 12.81 2.84
CA ALA A 122 -7.20 11.44 2.66
C ALA A 122 -8.73 11.32 2.81
N GLU A 123 -9.34 12.08 3.72
CA GLU A 123 -10.80 12.11 3.90
C GLU A 123 -11.51 12.70 2.68
N ARG A 124 -10.99 13.80 2.14
CA ARG A 124 -11.47 14.42 0.90
C ARG A 124 -11.39 13.44 -0.27
N VAL A 125 -10.20 12.89 -0.52
CA VAL A 125 -9.95 11.95 -1.62
C VAL A 125 -10.84 10.71 -1.51
N ARG A 126 -11.01 10.15 -0.30
CA ARG A 126 -11.88 8.99 -0.09
C ARG A 126 -13.34 9.27 -0.46
N ALA A 127 -13.85 10.45 -0.13
CA ALA A 127 -15.23 10.81 -0.49
C ALA A 127 -15.42 10.87 -2.02
N GLU A 128 -14.45 11.49 -2.71
CA GLU A 128 -14.45 11.62 -4.18
C GLU A 128 -14.22 10.29 -4.90
N ASP A 129 -13.37 9.43 -4.34
CA ASP A 129 -13.16 8.05 -4.81
C ASP A 129 -14.43 7.22 -4.64
N GLY A 130 -15.16 7.39 -3.54
CA GLY A 130 -16.43 6.70 -3.35
C GLY A 130 -17.46 7.08 -4.42
N ALA A 131 -17.55 8.37 -4.75
CA ALA A 131 -18.39 8.84 -5.85
C ALA A 131 -17.93 8.30 -7.22
N SER A 132 -16.61 8.24 -7.44
CA SER A 132 -16.04 7.69 -8.68
C SER A 132 -16.32 6.20 -8.82
N LEU A 133 -16.17 5.40 -7.76
CA LEU A 133 -16.49 3.98 -7.76
C LEU A 133 -17.97 3.72 -8.01
N ALA A 134 -18.86 4.54 -7.44
CA ALA A 134 -20.29 4.48 -7.74
C ALA A 134 -20.57 4.76 -9.22
N LYS A 135 -19.87 5.72 -9.83
CA LYS A 135 -19.96 6.02 -11.26
C LYS A 135 -19.44 4.86 -12.13
N VAL A 136 -18.32 4.24 -11.76
CA VAL A 136 -17.81 3.03 -12.44
C VAL A 136 -18.86 1.91 -12.36
N HIS A 137 -19.43 1.65 -11.18
CA HIS A 137 -20.44 0.62 -10.99
C HIS A 137 -21.70 0.86 -11.84
N ALA A 138 -22.17 2.10 -11.93
CA ALA A 138 -23.33 2.48 -12.75
C ALA A 138 -23.06 2.41 -14.26
N LEU A 139 -21.82 2.65 -14.68
CA LEU A 139 -21.40 2.59 -16.08
C LEU A 139 -21.34 1.15 -16.59
N LEU A 140 -20.99 0.20 -15.71
CA LEU A 140 -20.92 -1.22 -16.01
C LEU A 140 -22.30 -1.87 -15.89
N ASP A 141 -22.65 -2.70 -16.86
CA ASP A 141 -23.81 -3.59 -16.71
C ASP A 141 -23.53 -4.74 -15.72
N LYS A 142 -24.54 -5.55 -15.45
CA LYS A 142 -24.46 -6.62 -14.45
C LYS A 142 -23.35 -7.64 -14.78
N ASP A 143 -23.21 -8.03 -16.03
CA ASP A 143 -22.24 -9.04 -16.45
C ASP A 143 -20.82 -8.47 -16.42
N GLN A 144 -20.66 -7.22 -16.85
CA GLN A 144 -19.41 -6.47 -16.77
C GLN A 144 -18.95 -6.28 -15.32
N ARG A 145 -19.86 -6.00 -14.38
CA ARG A 145 -19.55 -5.87 -12.96
C ARG A 145 -19.04 -7.19 -12.36
N ALA A 146 -19.65 -8.32 -12.74
CA ALA A 146 -19.18 -9.63 -12.31
C ALA A 146 -17.76 -9.93 -12.85
N ALA A 147 -17.54 -9.70 -14.15
CA ALA A 147 -16.23 -9.87 -14.77
C ALA A 147 -15.15 -8.97 -14.13
N PHE A 148 -15.51 -7.73 -13.80
CA PHE A 148 -14.61 -6.81 -13.10
C PHE A 148 -14.24 -7.32 -11.70
N ALA A 149 -15.23 -7.78 -10.93
CA ALA A 149 -15.01 -8.32 -9.60
C ALA A 149 -14.09 -9.56 -9.61
N ASP A 150 -14.25 -10.44 -10.60
CA ASP A 150 -13.40 -11.62 -10.79
C ASP A 150 -11.96 -11.22 -11.16
N ALA A 151 -11.79 -10.24 -12.06
CA ALA A 151 -10.49 -9.70 -12.41
C ALA A 151 -9.78 -9.05 -11.20
N LEU A 152 -10.53 -8.34 -10.34
CA LEU A 152 -10.01 -7.78 -9.09
C LEU A 152 -9.55 -8.86 -8.11
N ASP A 153 -10.38 -9.88 -7.88
CA ASP A 153 -10.01 -11.00 -7.01
C ASP A 153 -8.72 -11.68 -7.50
N ALA A 154 -8.62 -11.96 -8.80
CA ALA A 154 -7.43 -12.56 -9.41
C ALA A 154 -6.17 -11.69 -9.24
N ARG A 155 -6.31 -10.36 -9.34
CA ARG A 155 -5.18 -9.43 -9.09
C ARG A 155 -4.77 -9.42 -7.63
N PHE A 156 -5.72 -9.32 -6.71
CA PHE A 156 -5.40 -9.34 -5.28
C PHE A 156 -4.80 -10.67 -4.83
N GLU A 157 -5.19 -11.79 -5.45
CA GLU A 157 -4.52 -13.08 -5.24
C GLU A 157 -3.07 -13.05 -5.71
N LYS A 158 -2.78 -12.48 -6.89
CA LYS A 158 -1.39 -12.32 -7.37
C LYS A 158 -0.55 -11.45 -6.43
N PHE A 159 -1.11 -10.32 -5.95
CA PHE A 159 -0.42 -9.47 -4.97
C PHE A 159 -0.25 -10.15 -3.60
N GLY A 160 -1.24 -10.92 -3.15
CA GLY A 160 -1.20 -11.64 -1.87
C GLY A 160 -0.29 -12.87 -1.87
N HIS A 161 -0.01 -13.46 -3.04
CA HIS A 161 0.79 -14.67 -3.19
C HIS A 161 2.24 -14.42 -3.64
N GLY A 162 2.67 -13.16 -3.74
CA GLY A 162 3.96 -12.73 -4.30
C GLY A 162 5.25 -13.37 -3.76
N HIS A 163 5.24 -14.22 -2.73
CA HIS A 163 6.41 -15.01 -2.32
C HIS A 163 6.13 -16.44 -1.84
N HIS A 164 4.91 -16.96 -2.03
CA HIS A 164 4.58 -18.35 -1.70
C HIS A 164 4.02 -19.05 -2.93
N ALA A 165 4.88 -19.27 -3.93
CA ALA A 165 4.57 -20.21 -4.99
C ALA A 165 4.21 -21.57 -4.34
N LYS A 166 2.95 -21.99 -4.50
CA LYS A 166 2.46 -23.31 -4.07
C LYS A 166 3.27 -24.37 -4.80
N GLY A 167 4.30 -24.92 -4.16
CA GLY A 167 5.17 -25.94 -4.74
C GLY A 167 6.66 -25.80 -4.43
N ALA A 168 7.12 -24.63 -3.95
CA ALA A 168 8.47 -24.55 -3.40
C ALA A 168 8.49 -25.27 -2.03
N PRO A 169 9.37 -26.27 -1.81
CA PRO A 169 9.38 -27.05 -0.58
C PRO A 169 9.52 -26.13 0.64
N HIS A 170 8.51 -26.16 1.52
CA HIS A 170 8.42 -25.41 2.77
C HIS A 170 9.56 -25.70 3.78
N ALA A 171 10.52 -26.56 3.46
CA ALA A 171 11.51 -27.05 4.41
C ALA A 171 12.76 -26.15 4.56
N ALA A 172 13.11 -25.31 3.57
CA ALA A 172 14.41 -24.61 3.60
C ALA A 172 14.40 -23.18 4.16
N HIS A 173 13.23 -22.54 4.34
CA HIS A 173 13.15 -21.13 4.76
C HIS A 173 12.40 -20.86 6.09
N HIS A 174 11.94 -21.90 6.80
CA HIS A 174 11.13 -21.74 8.02
C HIS A 174 11.90 -21.80 9.36
N LYS A 175 13.25 -21.84 9.38
CA LYS A 175 14.05 -21.53 10.59
C LYS A 175 14.21 -20.03 10.87
N GLY A 176 13.25 -19.21 10.43
CA GLY A 176 13.23 -17.75 10.60
C GLY A 176 11.83 -17.22 10.85
N GLY A 177 11.10 -17.79 11.80
CA GLY A 177 9.82 -17.23 12.26
C GLY A 177 9.96 -15.75 12.59
N PHE A 178 9.09 -14.89 12.03
CA PHE A 178 9.09 -13.44 12.27
C PHE A 178 10.40 -12.69 11.89
N ALA A 179 11.36 -13.34 11.21
CA ALA A 179 12.67 -12.77 10.87
C ALA A 179 12.68 -11.90 9.60
N GLY A 180 11.53 -11.69 8.94
CA GLY A 180 11.42 -10.78 7.79
C GLY A 180 11.74 -9.31 8.11
N GLY A 181 11.64 -8.91 9.39
CA GLY A 181 12.10 -7.59 9.84
C GLY A 181 13.62 -7.48 10.03
N PHE A 182 14.30 -8.60 10.32
CA PHE A 182 15.73 -8.59 10.67
C PHE A 182 16.65 -8.48 9.45
N GLY A 183 16.28 -9.08 8.31
CA GLY A 183 17.10 -8.98 7.10
C GLY A 183 17.28 -7.53 6.64
N HIS A 184 16.21 -6.74 6.73
CA HIS A 184 16.23 -5.32 6.42
C HIS A 184 17.02 -4.49 7.43
N MET A 185 16.93 -4.83 8.72
CA MET A 185 17.72 -4.16 9.75
C MET A 185 19.21 -4.44 9.62
N LYS A 186 19.60 -5.66 9.23
CA LYS A 186 21.00 -5.99 8.98
C LYS A 186 21.58 -5.13 7.85
N ALA A 187 20.89 -5.06 6.72
CA ALA A 187 21.37 -4.27 5.59
C ALA A 187 21.40 -2.77 5.91
N LEU A 188 20.41 -2.24 6.66
CA LEU A 188 20.46 -0.86 7.15
C LEU A 188 21.65 -0.64 8.12
N ALA A 189 21.91 -1.58 9.03
CA ALA A 189 23.05 -1.51 9.94
C ALA A 189 24.39 -1.50 9.21
N ASP A 190 24.52 -2.33 8.15
CA ASP A 190 25.71 -2.39 7.30
C ASP A 190 25.89 -1.08 6.52
N GLU A 191 24.81 -0.51 5.99
CA GLU A 191 24.83 0.78 5.27
C GLU A 191 25.17 1.97 6.16
N LEU A 192 24.67 1.98 7.40
CA LEU A 192 24.99 2.98 8.41
C LEU A 192 26.35 2.73 9.08
N LYS A 193 27.02 1.61 8.75
CA LYS A 193 28.28 1.19 9.38
C LYS A 193 28.19 1.22 10.91
N LEU A 194 27.10 0.67 11.46
CA LEU A 194 26.90 0.64 12.91
C LEU A 194 28.00 -0.19 13.57
N THR A 195 28.52 0.29 14.70
CA THR A 195 29.40 -0.51 15.56
C THR A 195 28.61 -1.64 16.22
N ASP A 196 29.28 -2.68 16.70
CA ASP A 196 28.59 -3.78 17.37
C ASP A 196 27.89 -3.33 18.66
N GLU A 197 28.49 -2.40 19.39
CA GLU A 197 27.86 -1.75 20.55
C GLU A 197 26.59 -0.97 20.16
N GLN A 198 26.61 -0.20 19.06
CA GLN A 198 25.42 0.49 18.57
C GLN A 198 24.32 -0.49 18.17
N LYS A 199 24.66 -1.58 17.48
CA LYS A 199 23.71 -2.64 17.10
C LYS A 199 23.06 -3.26 18.33
N GLU A 200 23.85 -3.56 19.37
CA GLU A 200 23.36 -4.13 20.62
C GLU A 200 22.38 -3.18 21.31
N LYS A 201 22.73 -1.89 21.45
CA LYS A 201 21.85 -0.87 22.05
C LYS A 201 20.53 -0.74 21.27
N ILE A 202 20.61 -0.63 19.94
CA ILE A 202 19.43 -0.54 19.08
C ILE A 202 18.55 -1.80 19.22
N PHE A 203 19.16 -3.00 19.25
CA PHE A 203 18.43 -4.25 19.44
C PHE A 203 17.73 -4.31 20.81
N ALA A 204 18.40 -3.86 21.87
CA ALA A 204 17.82 -3.75 23.19
C ALA A 204 16.59 -2.82 23.18
N THR A 205 16.70 -1.65 22.56
CA THR A 205 15.56 -0.71 22.38
C THR A 205 14.38 -1.36 21.66
N PHE A 206 14.63 -2.13 20.58
CA PHE A 206 13.56 -2.86 19.88
C PHE A 206 12.92 -3.95 20.74
N LYS A 207 13.72 -4.67 21.53
CA LYS A 207 13.24 -5.72 22.44
C LYS A 207 12.33 -5.14 23.52
N GLU A 208 12.73 -4.01 24.12
CA GLU A 208 11.94 -3.27 25.10
C GLU A 208 10.61 -2.77 24.50
N ALA A 209 10.66 -2.08 23.36
CA ALA A 209 9.45 -1.59 22.68
C ALA A 209 8.49 -2.74 22.31
N ARG A 210 9.03 -3.92 21.95
CA ARG A 210 8.23 -5.13 21.70
C ARG A 210 7.61 -5.68 22.99
N ALA A 211 8.33 -5.64 24.11
CA ALA A 211 7.82 -6.06 25.41
C ALA A 211 6.69 -5.14 25.88
N GLU A 212 6.88 -3.81 25.81
CA GLU A 212 5.85 -2.80 26.08
C GLU A 212 4.61 -3.02 25.22
N MET A 213 4.80 -3.24 23.92
CA MET A 213 3.70 -3.54 22.99
C MET A 213 2.96 -4.82 23.40
N ARG A 214 3.70 -5.89 23.73
CA ARG A 214 3.10 -7.15 24.18
C ARG A 214 2.32 -6.96 25.48
N ALA A 215 2.81 -6.17 26.43
CA ALA A 215 2.10 -5.86 27.67
C ALA A 215 0.78 -5.13 27.38
N HIS A 216 0.83 -4.05 26.60
CA HIS A 216 -0.37 -3.28 26.23
C HIS A 216 -1.42 -4.12 25.47
N TRP A 217 -1.01 -5.04 24.58
CA TRP A 217 -1.96 -5.96 23.91
C TRP A 217 -2.36 -7.16 24.76
N GLY A 218 -1.52 -7.57 25.72
CA GLY A 218 -1.80 -8.65 26.66
C GLY A 218 -2.86 -8.26 27.68
N GLU A 219 -2.74 -7.06 28.24
CA GLU A 219 -3.72 -6.48 29.16
C GLU A 219 -5.10 -6.28 28.50
N LYS A 220 -5.13 -5.82 27.23
CA LYS A 220 -6.36 -5.76 26.44
C LYS A 220 -6.99 -7.13 26.14
N ARG A 221 -6.22 -8.22 26.24
CA ARG A 221 -6.72 -9.59 26.08
C ARG A 221 -7.23 -10.18 27.39
N GLU A 222 -6.66 -9.79 28.52
CA GLU A 222 -7.17 -10.20 29.84
C GLU A 222 -8.51 -9.52 30.16
N GLY A 223 -8.76 -8.31 29.66
CA GLY A 223 -10.09 -7.68 29.68
C GLY A 223 -11.10 -8.24 28.67
N ALA A 224 -10.70 -9.18 27.80
CA ALA A 224 -11.61 -9.98 26.98
C ALA A 224 -11.83 -11.33 27.67
N GLU A 225 -12.46 -11.29 28.84
CA GLU A 225 -12.77 -12.45 29.69
C GLU A 225 -13.45 -13.56 28.86
N GLY A 226 -12.73 -14.66 28.64
CA GLY A 226 -13.28 -15.85 27.97
C GLY A 226 -12.26 -16.81 27.36
N ALA A 227 -11.02 -16.37 27.09
CA ALA A 227 -9.98 -17.25 26.55
C ALA A 227 -8.89 -17.54 27.60
N GLY A 228 -9.20 -18.48 28.51
CA GLY A 228 -8.28 -18.91 29.56
C GLY A 228 -6.96 -19.52 29.04
N PRO A 229 -5.91 -19.58 29.89
CA PRO A 229 -4.58 -20.08 29.53
C PRO A 229 -4.55 -21.55 29.05
N ASP A 230 -5.57 -22.34 29.37
CA ASP A 230 -5.69 -23.75 28.94
C ASP A 230 -6.03 -23.94 27.45
N ALA A 231 -6.51 -22.90 26.76
CA ALA A 231 -6.79 -22.98 25.32
C ALA A 231 -5.53 -23.23 24.46
N ARG A 232 -4.33 -23.02 25.00
CA ARG A 232 -3.06 -23.26 24.27
C ARG A 232 -2.52 -24.68 24.42
N VAL A 233 -3.00 -25.46 25.39
CA VAL A 233 -2.45 -26.79 25.72
C VAL A 233 -3.15 -27.90 24.95
N ARG A 234 -4.37 -27.69 24.46
CA ARG A 234 -5.17 -28.73 23.75
C ARG A 234 -4.79 -29.01 22.29
N GLY A 235 -3.74 -28.39 21.74
CA GLY A 235 -3.41 -28.56 20.31
C GLY A 235 -4.45 -27.98 19.35
N GLU A 236 -5.53 -27.39 19.88
CA GLU A 236 -6.35 -26.41 19.20
C GLU A 236 -5.46 -25.19 18.98
N GLY A 237 -4.82 -25.14 17.81
CA GLY A 237 -4.05 -23.96 17.39
C GLY A 237 -4.89 -22.69 17.60
N PRO A 238 -4.25 -21.52 17.80
CA PRO A 238 -4.95 -20.27 18.07
C PRO A 238 -6.18 -20.17 17.16
N PRO A 239 -7.38 -19.88 17.71
CA PRO A 239 -8.63 -19.92 16.94
C PRO A 239 -8.34 -19.20 15.65
N LYS A 240 -8.62 -19.87 14.51
CA LYS A 240 -8.28 -19.37 13.18
C LYS A 240 -8.72 -17.91 13.06
N PHE A 241 -7.82 -16.98 13.40
CA PHE A 241 -7.91 -15.56 13.07
C PHE A 241 -7.87 -15.41 11.53
N ALA A 242 -7.66 -16.52 10.82
CA ALA A 242 -7.94 -16.74 9.41
C ALA A 242 -9.45 -16.82 9.16
N GLN A 243 -10.10 -15.66 8.97
CA GLN A 243 -10.98 -15.34 7.82
C GLN A 243 -11.92 -14.14 8.10
N HIS A 244 -12.19 -13.78 9.36
CA HIS A 244 -13.30 -12.87 9.70
C HIS A 244 -12.98 -11.36 9.85
N ARG A 245 -11.76 -10.92 9.52
CA ARG A 245 -11.44 -9.46 9.46
C ARG A 245 -11.27 -8.91 8.06
N ARG A 246 -11.65 -9.68 7.04
CA ARG A 246 -11.95 -9.10 5.74
C ARG A 246 -13.40 -8.66 5.83
N GLY A 247 -13.64 -7.36 6.01
CA GLY A 247 -14.92 -6.79 5.58
C GLY A 247 -15.21 -7.24 4.13
N PRO A 248 -16.47 -7.21 3.68
CA PRO A 248 -16.82 -7.63 2.33
C PRO A 248 -15.83 -7.02 1.35
N LYS A 249 -15.30 -7.86 0.46
CA LYS A 249 -14.27 -7.41 -0.46
C LYS A 249 -14.90 -6.35 -1.37
N LEU A 250 -14.10 -5.40 -1.83
CA LEU A 250 -14.52 -4.47 -2.87
C LEU A 250 -15.16 -5.22 -4.06
N SER A 251 -14.63 -6.39 -4.43
CA SER A 251 -15.19 -7.24 -5.47
C SER A 251 -16.63 -7.69 -5.19
N ASP A 252 -16.96 -8.06 -3.94
CA ASP A 252 -18.32 -8.46 -3.56
C ASP A 252 -19.30 -7.28 -3.66
N ALA A 253 -18.87 -6.09 -3.25
CA ALA A 253 -19.67 -4.88 -3.39
C ALA A 253 -19.97 -4.52 -4.86
N PHE A 254 -19.04 -4.82 -5.77
CA PHE A 254 -19.26 -4.62 -7.21
C PHE A 254 -20.22 -5.64 -7.82
N ARG A 255 -20.26 -6.88 -7.32
CA ARG A 255 -21.22 -7.90 -7.79
C ARG A 255 -22.67 -7.55 -7.42
N ALA A 256 -22.86 -6.80 -6.33
CA ALA A 256 -24.19 -6.39 -5.89
C ALA A 256 -24.85 -5.43 -6.90
N ASP A 257 -26.19 -5.45 -6.96
CA ASP A 257 -26.97 -4.53 -7.80
C ASP A 257 -26.85 -3.07 -7.35
N LYS A 258 -26.54 -2.84 -6.06
CA LYS A 258 -26.25 -1.53 -5.48
C LYS A 258 -24.89 -1.58 -4.79
N LEU A 259 -24.02 -0.64 -5.16
CA LEU A 259 -22.72 -0.50 -4.53
C LEU A 259 -22.86 0.10 -3.12
N ASP A 260 -22.55 -0.70 -2.09
CA ASP A 260 -22.51 -0.24 -0.69
C ASP A 260 -21.06 -0.14 -0.20
N LEU A 261 -20.50 1.07 -0.30
CA LEU A 261 -19.14 1.36 0.14
C LEU A 261 -19.02 1.51 1.68
N THR A 262 -20.14 1.56 2.41
CA THR A 262 -20.09 1.68 3.87
C THR A 262 -19.58 0.40 4.54
N GLN A 263 -19.65 -0.72 3.83
CA GLN A 263 -19.20 -2.02 4.30
C GLN A 263 -17.68 -2.24 4.18
N LEU A 264 -16.95 -1.35 3.50
CA LEU A 264 -15.49 -1.45 3.31
C LEU A 264 -14.67 -1.11 4.59
N GLY A 265 -15.36 -1.00 5.73
CA GLY A 265 -14.77 -0.92 7.07
C GLY A 265 -14.91 0.46 7.73
N PRO A 266 -14.93 0.51 9.07
CA PRO A 266 -15.11 1.76 9.82
C PRO A 266 -13.93 2.71 9.63
N LYS A 267 -14.23 3.96 9.23
CA LYS A 267 -13.25 5.01 8.95
C LYS A 267 -12.33 5.30 10.14
N ALA A 268 -12.90 5.36 11.35
CA ALA A 268 -12.18 5.75 12.56
C ALA A 268 -11.05 4.79 12.94
N GLU A 269 -11.24 3.48 12.72
CA GLU A 269 -10.24 2.47 13.08
C GLU A 269 -8.98 2.57 12.21
N GLN A 270 -9.14 2.88 10.91
CA GLN A 270 -8.01 3.03 9.99
C GLN A 270 -7.13 4.22 10.40
N HIS A 271 -7.75 5.34 10.78
CA HIS A 271 -7.02 6.53 11.22
C HIS A 271 -6.30 6.31 12.56
N ALA A 272 -6.97 5.69 13.53
CA ALA A 272 -6.35 5.36 14.82
C ALA A 272 -5.18 4.38 14.64
N HIS A 273 -5.33 3.39 13.77
CA HIS A 273 -4.28 2.43 13.47
C HIS A 273 -3.08 3.09 12.79
N MET A 274 -3.30 3.92 11.76
CA MET A 274 -2.23 4.65 11.09
C MET A 274 -1.49 5.58 12.05
N LYS A 275 -2.21 6.34 12.88
CA LYS A 275 -1.60 7.21 13.89
C LYS A 275 -0.75 6.39 14.87
N SER A 276 -1.28 5.29 15.39
CA SER A 276 -0.54 4.42 16.31
C SER A 276 0.75 3.86 15.69
N MET A 277 0.73 3.52 14.40
CA MET A 277 1.93 3.06 13.69
C MET A 277 2.98 4.15 13.55
N ILE A 278 2.58 5.39 13.24
CA ILE A 278 3.50 6.52 13.11
C ILE A 278 4.05 6.93 14.48
N ASP A 279 3.19 7.06 15.50
CA ASP A 279 3.59 7.39 16.88
C ASP A 279 4.66 6.40 17.39
N ARG A 280 4.50 5.11 17.07
CA ARG A 280 5.49 4.07 17.39
C ARG A 280 6.80 4.27 16.63
N GLY A 281 6.73 4.58 15.34
CA GLY A 281 7.92 4.87 14.52
C GLY A 281 8.69 6.07 15.04
N VAL A 282 7.98 7.15 15.39
CA VAL A 282 8.55 8.37 15.99
C VAL A 282 9.18 8.07 17.35
N SER A 283 8.48 7.36 18.23
CA SER A 283 9.02 6.98 19.55
C SER A 283 10.28 6.12 19.44
N MET A 284 10.31 5.21 18.47
CA MET A 284 11.51 4.42 18.19
C MET A 284 12.66 5.31 17.67
N GLY A 285 12.36 6.25 16.77
CA GLY A 285 13.32 7.24 16.28
C GLY A 285 13.96 8.04 17.41
N GLU A 286 13.17 8.54 18.36
CA GLU A 286 13.67 9.30 19.51
C GLU A 286 14.64 8.50 20.38
N LYS A 287 14.40 7.20 20.54
CA LYS A 287 15.31 6.31 21.30
C LYS A 287 16.59 5.95 20.50
N ILE A 288 16.49 5.82 19.18
CA ILE A 288 17.63 5.42 18.33
C ILE A 288 18.55 6.59 17.97
N LEU A 289 18.01 7.78 17.71
CA LEU A 289 18.81 8.92 17.22
C LEU A 289 20.00 9.29 18.11
N PRO A 290 19.92 9.24 19.46
CA PRO A 290 21.07 9.49 20.33
C PRO A 290 22.18 8.44 20.23
N ILE A 291 21.87 7.23 19.74
CA ILE A 291 22.84 6.14 19.55
C ILE A 291 23.67 6.38 18.28
N LEU A 292 23.10 7.09 17.30
CA LEU A 292 23.72 7.33 16.00
C LEU A 292 24.64 8.55 16.03
N THR A 293 25.77 8.47 15.32
CA THR A 293 26.64 9.64 15.09
C THR A 293 25.97 10.64 14.14
N PRO A 294 26.42 11.91 14.11
CA PRO A 294 25.92 12.90 13.14
C PRO A 294 25.99 12.41 11.68
N GLU A 295 27.06 11.72 11.30
CA GLU A 295 27.27 11.18 9.94
C GLU A 295 26.26 10.07 9.64
N GLN A 296 26.01 9.17 10.60
CA GLN A 296 25.03 8.10 10.45
C GLN A 296 23.61 8.66 10.32
N ARG A 297 23.28 9.70 11.08
CA ARG A 297 22.00 10.42 10.97
C ARG A 297 21.84 11.08 9.61
N ALA A 298 22.90 11.68 9.06
CA ALA A 298 22.88 12.24 7.71
C ALA A 298 22.64 11.16 6.63
N ILE A 299 23.27 9.98 6.75
CA ILE A 299 23.04 8.85 5.83
C ILE A 299 21.60 8.36 5.94
N LEU A 300 21.07 8.20 7.17
CA LEU A 300 19.69 7.79 7.39
C LEU A 300 18.70 8.81 6.81
N ALA A 301 18.92 10.10 7.05
CA ALA A 301 18.10 11.18 6.49
C ALA A 301 18.11 11.17 4.96
N ALA A 302 19.27 11.03 4.33
CA ALA A 302 19.37 10.93 2.88
C ALA A 302 18.59 9.74 2.32
N LYS A 303 18.60 8.59 3.00
CA LYS A 303 17.78 7.41 2.64
C LYS A 303 16.28 7.67 2.77
N ILE A 304 15.86 8.38 3.82
CA ILE A 304 14.46 8.77 4.00
C ILE A 304 14.02 9.71 2.86
N LYS A 305 14.85 10.70 2.49
CA LYS A 305 14.57 11.62 1.36
C LYS A 305 14.51 10.90 0.02
N ALA A 306 15.51 10.07 -0.28
CA ALA A 306 15.53 9.28 -1.51
C ALA A 306 14.29 8.39 -1.64
N ARG A 307 13.74 7.91 -0.52
CA ARG A 307 12.49 7.15 -0.50
C ARG A 307 11.25 8.03 -0.66
N ALA A 308 11.27 9.26 -0.15
CA ALA A 308 10.21 10.23 -0.36
C ALA A 308 10.06 10.62 -1.84
N ASP A 309 11.17 10.59 -2.59
CA ASP A 309 11.21 10.83 -4.03
C ASP A 309 10.83 9.61 -4.88
N LYS A 310 10.99 8.40 -4.34
CA LYS A 310 10.61 7.18 -5.06
C LYS A 310 9.12 7.11 -5.23
N ASP A 311 8.73 6.72 -6.43
CA ASP A 311 7.37 6.49 -6.81
C ASP A 311 6.81 5.28 -6.06
N PRO A 312 5.83 5.41 -5.16
CA PRO A 312 5.59 4.27 -4.26
C PRO A 312 4.84 3.05 -4.80
N SER A 313 4.73 2.88 -6.13
CA SER A 313 4.31 1.61 -6.75
C SER A 313 5.51 0.69 -6.80
N GLU A 314 6.69 1.26 -7.04
CA GLU A 314 7.97 0.57 -6.96
C GLU A 314 8.18 0.01 -5.55
N VAL A 315 7.68 0.72 -4.54
CA VAL A 315 7.81 0.32 -3.13
C VAL A 315 6.90 -0.86 -2.79
N LEU A 316 5.76 -1.02 -3.48
CA LEU A 316 4.79 -2.09 -3.26
C LEU A 316 5.14 -3.40 -3.98
N GLY A 317 6.32 -3.50 -4.58
CA GLY A 317 6.76 -4.72 -5.25
C GLY A 317 5.97 -5.00 -6.53
N ALA A 318 5.48 -3.96 -7.21
CA ALA A 318 5.08 -4.13 -8.60
C ALA A 318 6.29 -4.72 -9.34
N PRO A 319 6.13 -5.85 -10.05
CA PRO A 319 7.23 -6.38 -10.85
C PRO A 319 7.69 -5.28 -11.79
N PRO A 320 9.02 -5.13 -12.02
CA PRO A 320 9.50 -4.18 -13.00
C PRO A 320 8.76 -4.43 -14.32
N PRO A 321 8.41 -3.37 -15.09
CA PRO A 321 7.78 -3.56 -16.39
C PRO A 321 8.61 -4.56 -17.19
N ALA A 322 7.94 -5.52 -17.83
CA ALA A 322 8.63 -6.45 -18.72
C ALA A 322 9.44 -5.62 -19.72
N ALA A 323 10.75 -5.86 -19.79
CA ALA A 323 11.58 -5.20 -20.78
C ALA A 323 11.05 -5.59 -22.17
N GLU A 324 10.62 -4.58 -22.93
CA GLU A 324 10.34 -4.72 -24.37
C GLU A 324 11.64 -4.96 -25.16
#